data_AF-A0A2D5HIE4-F1
#
_entry.id   AF-A0A2D5HIE4-F1
#
_cell.length_a   1.000
_cell.length_b   1.000
_cell.length_c   1.000
_cell.angle_alpha   90.00
_cell.angle_beta   90.00
_cell.angle_gamma   90.00
#
_symmetry.space_group_name_H-M   'P 1'
#
loop_
_entity.id
_entity.type
_entity.pdbx_description
1 polymer ?
#
loop_
_entity_poly.entity_id
_entity_poly.type
_entity_poly.pdbx_seq_one_letter_code
_entity_poly.pdbx_strand_id
1 'polypeptide(L)'
;MKKFISVGMLLFPSKGDQKMWLEKWDTFYSPKAIEFLKKNGQLNQRILLEKNIELIRTIVIWEYESEEAYKKCQAFHSNWSKFENNFTAKYQIFRVEEASSWS
;
A
#
# COMPACT_ATOMS: atom_id res chain seq x y z
N MET A 1 9.76 9.39 -17.29
CA MET A 1 8.68 10.06 -16.52
C MET A 1 8.99 9.90 -15.05
N LYS A 2 8.81 10.96 -14.23
CA LYS A 2 8.98 10.84 -12.78
C LYS A 2 7.75 10.15 -12.21
N LYS A 3 7.94 9.00 -11.56
CA LYS A 3 6.84 8.24 -10.94
C LYS A 3 6.33 8.96 -9.71
N PHE A 4 5.06 8.78 -9.41
CA PHE A 4 4.48 9.17 -8.12
C PHE A 4 4.41 7.94 -7.22
N ILE A 5 4.87 8.04 -5.98
CA ILE A 5 4.96 6.91 -5.06
C ILE A 5 4.23 7.26 -3.77
N SER A 6 3.34 6.37 -3.34
CA SER A 6 2.73 6.41 -2.01
C SER A 6 3.36 5.33 -1.15
N VAL A 7 3.75 5.67 0.07
CA VAL A 7 4.32 4.74 1.03
C VAL A 7 3.50 4.76 2.30
N GLY A 8 2.95 3.61 2.66
CA GLY A 8 2.26 3.35 3.91
C GLY A 8 3.18 2.61 4.89
N MET A 9 3.20 3.05 6.14
CA MET A 9 3.87 2.36 7.24
C MET A 9 2.84 2.00 8.28
N LEU A 10 2.71 0.71 8.55
CA LEU A 10 1.71 0.14 9.46
C LEU A 10 2.45 -0.55 10.61
N LEU A 11 2.07 -0.21 11.84
CA LEU A 11 2.53 -0.89 13.04
C LEU A 11 1.39 -1.72 13.61
N PHE A 12 1.66 -2.99 13.89
CA PHE A 12 0.69 -3.95 14.40
C PHE A 12 0.92 -4.22 15.89
N PRO A 13 -0.16 -4.44 16.68
CA PRO A 13 -0.04 -4.87 18.07
C PRO A 13 0.57 -6.27 18.22
N SER A 14 0.27 -7.16 17.26
CA SER A 14 0.74 -8.56 17.29
C SER A 14 1.01 -9.11 15.89
N LYS A 15 1.71 -10.26 15.83
CA LYS A 15 1.95 -10.99 14.56
C LYS A 15 0.66 -11.61 14.04
N GLY A 16 -0.29 -11.92 14.92
CA GLY A 16 -1.63 -12.40 14.55
C GLY A 16 -2.39 -11.34 13.76
N ASP A 17 -2.40 -10.10 14.25
CA ASP A 17 -3.04 -8.97 13.56
C ASP A 17 -2.40 -8.70 12.19
N GLN A 18 -1.07 -8.72 12.12
CA GLN A 18 -0.34 -8.58 10.86
C GLN A 18 -0.72 -9.67 9.86
N LYS A 19 -0.84 -10.92 10.31
CA LYS A 19 -1.24 -12.05 9.45
C LYS A 19 -2.68 -11.89 8.94
N MET A 20 -3.62 -11.58 9.82
CA MET A 20 -5.03 -11.38 9.42
C MET A 20 -5.18 -10.20 8.45
N TRP A 21 -4.40 -9.14 8.67
CA TRP A 21 -4.36 -7.99 7.76
C TRP A 21 -3.88 -8.40 6.36
N LEU A 22 -2.83 -9.23 6.26
CA LEU A 22 -2.34 -9.76 4.97
C LEU A 22 -3.38 -10.62 4.26
N GLU A 23 -4.10 -11.48 4.98
CA GLU A 23 -5.17 -12.31 4.40
C GLU A 23 -6.32 -11.45 3.83
N LYS A 24 -6.68 -10.38 4.55
CA LYS A 24 -7.68 -9.40 4.08
C LYS A 24 -7.19 -8.57 2.91
N TRP A 25 -5.90 -8.23 2.91
CA TRP A 25 -5.27 -7.50 1.81
C TRP A 25 -5.40 -8.26 0.50
N ASP A 26 -5.05 -9.54 0.48
CA ASP A 26 -5.11 -10.37 -0.72
C ASP A 26 -6.55 -10.54 -1.24
N THR A 27 -7.53 -10.52 -0.33
CA THR A 27 -8.95 -10.53 -0.71
C THR A 27 -9.39 -9.21 -1.34
N PHE A 28 -8.94 -8.08 -0.80
CA PHE A 28 -9.28 -6.74 -1.30
C PHE A 28 -8.67 -6.48 -2.68
N TYR A 29 -7.42 -6.88 -2.89
CA TYR A 29 -6.73 -6.81 -4.19
C TYR A 29 -7.04 -8.00 -5.09
N SER A 30 -8.33 -8.24 -5.33
CA SER A 30 -8.78 -9.24 -6.32
C SER A 30 -8.22 -8.97 -7.73
N PRO A 31 -8.17 -9.98 -8.63
CA PRO A 31 -7.71 -9.78 -10.00
C PRO A 31 -8.40 -8.63 -10.74
N LYS A 32 -9.71 -8.47 -10.55
CA LYS A 32 -10.50 -7.38 -11.13
C LYS A 32 -10.10 -6.00 -10.58
N ALA A 33 -9.82 -5.92 -9.29
CA ALA A 33 -9.31 -4.70 -8.68
C ALA A 33 -7.92 -4.34 -9.21
N ILE A 34 -7.03 -5.33 -9.32
CA ILE A 34 -5.68 -5.12 -9.88
C ILE A 34 -5.76 -4.65 -11.33
N GLU A 35 -6.63 -5.24 -12.15
CA GLU A 35 -6.84 -4.81 -13.54
C GLU A 35 -7.32 -3.35 -13.61
N PHE A 36 -8.31 -2.98 -12.78
CA PHE A 36 -8.79 -1.61 -12.68
C PHE A 36 -7.66 -0.64 -12.30
N LEU A 37 -6.85 -0.96 -11.29
CA LEU A 37 -5.75 -0.11 -10.82
C LEU A 37 -4.68 0.05 -11.90
N LYS A 38 -4.28 -1.04 -12.58
CA LYS A 38 -3.32 -1.00 -13.69
C LYS A 38 -3.83 -0.15 -14.85
N LYS A 39 -5.09 -0.31 -15.24
CA LYS A 39 -5.73 0.51 -16.28
C LYS A 39 -5.76 2.00 -15.94
N ASN A 40 -5.73 2.35 -14.66
CA ASN A 40 -5.73 3.73 -14.16
C ASN A 40 -4.33 4.28 -13.84
N GLY A 41 -3.27 3.56 -14.23
CA GLY A 41 -1.89 4.04 -14.14
C GLY A 41 -1.15 3.66 -12.87
N GLN A 42 -1.68 2.73 -12.05
CA GLN A 42 -0.88 2.10 -11.00
C GLN A 42 0.06 1.05 -11.63
N LEU A 43 1.36 1.26 -11.48
CA LEU A 43 2.40 0.43 -12.07
C LEU A 43 2.72 -0.79 -11.22
N ASN A 44 2.75 -0.60 -9.90
CA ASN A 44 3.22 -1.61 -8.97
C ASN A 44 2.58 -1.48 -7.59
N GLN A 45 2.65 -2.57 -6.83
CA GLN A 45 2.31 -2.62 -5.42
C GLN A 45 3.22 -3.63 -4.73
N ARG A 46 3.80 -3.24 -3.60
CA ARG A 46 4.67 -4.13 -2.81
C ARG A 46 4.32 -4.02 -1.34
N ILE A 47 4.36 -5.17 -0.66
CA ILE A 47 4.32 -5.28 0.80
C ILE A 47 5.69 -5.76 1.25
N LEU A 48 6.29 -5.04 2.19
CA LEU A 48 7.56 -5.38 2.81
C LEU A 48 7.33 -5.59 4.31
N LEU A 49 7.80 -6.72 4.83
CA LEU A 49 7.68 -7.07 6.24
C LEU A 49 9.00 -6.74 6.95
N GLU A 50 8.92 -6.03 8.07
CA GLU A 50 10.10 -5.77 8.92
C GLU A 50 10.59 -7.07 9.55
N LYS A 51 11.92 -7.30 9.47
CA LYS A 51 12.57 -8.48 10.06
C LYS A 51 12.94 -8.28 11.54
N ASN A 52 12.95 -7.04 12.03
CA ASN A 52 13.22 -6.76 13.43
C ASN A 52 12.07 -7.32 14.30
N ILE A 53 12.41 -8.00 15.39
CA ILE A 53 11.45 -8.64 16.30
C ILE A 53 10.82 -7.67 17.30
N GLU A 54 11.42 -6.49 17.51
CA GLU A 54 10.93 -5.50 18.48
C GLU A 54 9.69 -4.75 17.99
N LEU A 55 9.52 -4.62 16.68
CA LEU A 55 8.39 -3.93 16.06
C LEU A 55 7.78 -4.79 14.97
N ILE A 56 6.46 -4.88 15.00
CA ILE A 56 5.70 -5.62 14.00
C ILE A 56 5.26 -4.61 12.95
N ARG A 57 6.13 -4.31 12.01
CA ARG A 57 5.88 -3.30 10.98
C ARG A 57 5.73 -3.91 9.60
N THR A 58 4.83 -3.32 8.83
CA THR A 58 4.69 -3.53 7.39
C THR A 58 4.86 -2.20 6.66
N ILE A 59 5.58 -2.22 5.55
CA ILE A 59 5.64 -1.11 4.60
C ILE A 59 4.88 -1.51 3.35
N VAL A 60 3.99 -0.65 2.90
CA VAL A 60 3.27 -0.80 1.64
C VAL A 60 3.74 0.29 0.69
N ILE A 61 4.09 -0.09 -0.53
CA ILE A 61 4.52 0.84 -1.56
C ILE A 61 3.59 0.70 -2.75
N TRP A 62 2.97 1.80 -3.14
CA TRP A 62 2.20 1.91 -4.39
C TRP A 62 2.95 2.84 -5.34
N GLU A 63 3.20 2.38 -6.56
CA GLU A 63 3.87 3.15 -7.60
C GLU A 63 2.89 3.49 -8.72
N TYR A 64 2.90 4.73 -9.16
CA TYR A 64 2.00 5.27 -10.18
C TYR A 64 2.81 5.99 -11.26
N GLU A 65 2.29 6.02 -12.48
CA GLU A 65 2.91 6.74 -13.60
C GLU A 65 2.93 8.26 -13.40
N SER A 66 1.98 8.81 -12.62
CA SER A 66 1.88 10.23 -12.28
C SER A 66 1.02 10.47 -11.03
N GLU A 67 0.96 11.72 -10.55
CA GLU A 67 0.06 12.13 -9.46
C GLU A 67 -1.43 11.96 -9.86
N GLU A 68 -1.78 12.22 -11.12
CA GLU A 68 -3.13 12.03 -11.65
C GLU A 68 -3.54 10.55 -11.61
N ALA A 69 -2.64 9.64 -11.95
CA ALA A 69 -2.89 8.20 -11.85
C ALA A 69 -3.14 7.79 -10.38
N TYR A 70 -2.37 8.33 -9.44
CA TYR A 70 -2.64 8.18 -8.02
C TYR A 70 -4.05 8.67 -7.66
N LYS A 71 -4.45 9.87 -8.09
CA LYS A 71 -5.79 10.43 -7.80
C LYS A 71 -6.92 9.54 -8.32
N LYS A 72 -6.76 8.96 -9.52
CA LYS A 72 -7.73 8.00 -10.10
C LYS A 72 -7.85 6.72 -9.27
N CYS A 73 -6.72 6.21 -8.77
CA CYS A 73 -6.68 4.99 -7.96
C CYS A 73 -7.11 5.23 -6.50
N GLN A 74 -6.97 6.45 -5.99
CA GLN A 74 -7.21 6.78 -4.58
C GLN A 74 -8.66 6.50 -4.14
N ALA A 75 -9.64 6.61 -5.05
CA ALA A 75 -11.03 6.28 -4.74
C ALA A 75 -11.24 4.79 -4.44
N PHE A 76 -10.46 3.91 -5.07
CA PHE A 76 -10.45 2.49 -4.72
C PHE A 76 -9.76 2.28 -3.37
N HIS A 77 -8.55 2.82 -3.21
CA HIS A 77 -7.74 2.67 -2.00
C HIS A 77 -8.39 3.26 -0.74
N SER A 78 -9.19 4.31 -0.86
CA SER A 78 -9.93 4.88 0.29
C SER A 78 -11.01 3.95 0.82
N ASN A 79 -11.39 2.88 0.10
CA ASN A 79 -12.24 1.84 0.66
C ASN A 79 -11.46 0.87 1.56
N TRP A 80 -10.14 0.75 1.39
CA TRP A 80 -9.29 -0.08 2.24
C TRP A 80 -9.21 0.46 3.67
N SER A 81 -9.15 1.78 3.85
CA SER A 81 -9.05 2.40 5.18
C SER A 81 -10.25 2.11 6.09
N LYS A 82 -11.39 1.69 5.52
CA LYS A 82 -12.56 1.21 6.29
C LYS A 82 -12.30 -0.12 7.00
N PHE A 83 -11.33 -0.91 6.53
CA PHE A 83 -10.96 -2.21 7.07
C PHE A 83 -9.67 -2.18 7.88
N GLU A 84 -8.72 -1.33 7.49
CA GLU A 84 -7.35 -1.28 8.02
C GLU A 84 -7.29 -0.91 9.52
N ASN A 85 -8.10 0.05 9.96
CA ASN A 85 -8.12 0.53 11.35
C ASN A 85 -8.41 -0.55 12.41
N ASN A 86 -8.90 -1.72 12.02
CA ASN A 86 -9.19 -2.82 12.95
C ASN A 86 -7.95 -3.64 13.33
N PHE A 87 -6.83 -3.49 12.62
CA PHE A 87 -5.64 -4.36 12.78
C PHE A 87 -4.40 -3.60 13.23
N THR A 88 -4.32 -2.30 12.97
CA THR A 88 -3.11 -1.51 13.17
C THR A 88 -3.17 -0.66 14.43
N ALA A 89 -2.08 -0.64 15.19
CA ALA A 89 -1.90 0.30 16.31
C ALA A 89 -1.57 1.71 15.83
N LYS A 90 -0.84 1.82 14.72
CA LYS A 90 -0.45 3.10 14.12
C LYS A 90 -0.32 2.96 12.61
N TYR A 91 -0.81 3.96 11.89
CA TYR A 91 -0.68 4.08 10.46
C TYR A 91 -0.10 5.45 10.08
N GLN A 92 0.84 5.47 9.15
CA GLN A 92 1.38 6.68 8.55
C GLN A 92 1.47 6.50 7.04
N ILE A 93 1.13 7.56 6.30
CA ILE A 93 1.25 7.59 4.84
C ILE A 93 1.98 8.85 4.42
N PHE A 94 2.94 8.70 3.52
CA PHE A 94 3.61 9.80 2.86
C PHE A 94 3.69 9.53 1.35
N ARG A 95 3.87 10.61 0.59
CA ARG A 95 3.85 10.58 -0.87
C ARG A 95 5.06 11.33 -1.37
N VAL A 96 5.69 10.80 -2.41
CA VAL A 96 6.94 11.32 -2.96
C VAL A 96 6.91 11.24 -4.47
N GLU A 97 7.67 12.12 -5.11
CA GLU A 97 8.02 12.00 -6.52
C GLU A 97 9.38 11.33 -6.66
N GLU A 98 9.52 10.41 -7.60
CA GLU A 98 10.80 9.77 -7.88
C GLU A 98 11.80 10.79 -8.44
N ALA A 99 12.90 11.00 -7.73
CA ALA A 99 13.98 11.88 -8.17
C ALA A 99 14.95 11.18 -9.14
N SER A 100 15.24 9.90 -8.92
CA SER A 100 16.16 9.10 -9.73
C SER A 100 15.97 7.60 -9.48
N SER A 101 16.17 6.78 -10.51
CA SER A 101 16.20 5.32 -10.42
C SER A 101 17.22 4.76 -11.43
N TRP A 102 17.78 3.58 -11.13
CA TRP A 102 18.72 2.85 -12.01
C TRP A 102 17.99 1.91 -13.00
N SER A 103 16.66 1.90 -12.95
CA SER A 103 15.80 1.00 -13.72
C SER A 103 15.69 1.38 -15.19
#